data_AF-A0A3M1R877-F1
#
_entry.id   AF-A0A3M1R877-F1
#
_cell.length_a   1.000
_cell.length_b   1.000
_cell.length_c   1.000
_cell.angle_alpha   90.00
_cell.angle_beta   90.00
_cell.angle_gamma   90.00
#
_symmetry.space_group_name_H-M   'P 1'
#
loop_
_entity.id
_entity.type
_entity.pdbx_description
1 polymer ?
#
loop_
_entity_poly.entity_id
_entity_poly.type
_entity_poly.pdbx_seq_one_letter_code
_entity_poly.pdbx_strand_id
1 'polypeptide(L)'
;MFCTGHRNPGDVGQVPFTVAVADQDGGETTHSFALDVDNASPSTTPFTLDPFRTTAAAGEVYRAHAAATDALGRPIQVSLSSGPSGMKLGVDGMLEWTPAASDIGQVPLILLADDGIGNQQQFPFELTVSQRLANNAPRIVSEPVIFAVADREYSYNVTAEDADHDALSFELLAAPTGMSIDRVHGRIRWTPPVELVGSHDVSVRVVDAYGAE
;
A
#
# COMPACT_ATOMS: atom_id res chain seq x y z
N MET A 1 -39.79 -13.93 30.35
CA MET A 1 -38.41 -13.38 30.33
C MET A 1 -38.45 -12.02 30.99
N PHE A 2 -37.91 -11.89 32.19
CA PHE A 2 -37.82 -10.61 32.89
C PHE A 2 -36.34 -10.24 32.96
N CYS A 3 -35.95 -9.15 32.30
CA CYS A 3 -34.64 -8.55 32.47
C CYS A 3 -34.78 -7.41 33.47
N THR A 4 -34.31 -7.58 34.70
CA THR A 4 -34.19 -6.48 35.67
C THR A 4 -32.74 -6.02 35.69
N GLY A 5 -32.44 -4.95 34.96
CA GLY A 5 -31.18 -4.23 35.05
C GLY A 5 -31.46 -2.78 35.40
N HIS A 6 -31.07 -2.34 36.60
CA HIS A 6 -31.02 -0.91 36.91
C HIS A 6 -29.76 -0.34 36.25
N ARG A 7 -29.92 0.61 35.32
CA ARG A 7 -28.81 1.44 34.84
C ARG A 7 -28.61 2.58 35.83
N ASN A 8 -27.48 2.64 36.52
CA ASN A 8 -27.01 3.88 37.10
C ASN A 8 -26.06 4.57 36.11
N PRO A 9 -26.15 5.89 35.92
CA PRO A 9 -25.12 6.63 35.17
C PRO A 9 -23.81 6.59 35.96
N GLY A 10 -22.77 5.92 35.45
CA GLY A 10 -21.42 5.92 36.03
C GLY A 10 -20.89 4.58 36.58
N ASP A 11 -21.51 3.45 36.26
CA ASP A 11 -21.02 2.14 36.72
C ASP A 11 -19.71 1.76 36.00
N VAL A 12 -18.60 1.89 36.72
CA VAL A 12 -17.28 1.36 36.39
C VAL A 12 -17.08 0.06 37.14
N GLY A 13 -16.51 -0.96 36.49
CA GLY A 13 -16.27 -2.30 37.03
C GLY A 13 -17.25 -3.36 36.50
N GLN A 14 -17.26 -4.53 37.12
CA GLN A 14 -18.09 -5.66 36.70
C GLN A 14 -19.57 -5.39 36.98
N VAL A 15 -20.36 -5.26 35.91
CA VAL A 15 -21.82 -5.13 35.95
C VAL A 15 -22.43 -6.52 35.73
N PRO A 16 -22.94 -7.18 36.77
CA PRO A 16 -23.55 -8.50 36.63
C PRO A 16 -24.95 -8.41 36.03
N PHE A 17 -25.21 -9.26 35.04
CA PHE A 17 -26.51 -9.51 34.46
C PHE A 17 -26.94 -10.93 34.83
N THR A 18 -28.21 -11.09 35.18
CA THR A 18 -28.81 -12.40 35.37
C THR A 18 -30.03 -12.50 34.47
N VAL A 19 -30.05 -13.54 33.66
CA VAL A 19 -31.17 -13.88 32.78
C VAL A 19 -31.87 -15.08 33.40
N ALA A 20 -33.14 -14.89 33.76
CA ALA A 20 -34.01 -15.97 34.23
C ALA A 20 -35.01 -16.37 33.15
N VAL A 21 -35.14 -17.67 32.91
CA VAL A 21 -36.17 -18.26 32.04
C VAL A 21 -37.01 -19.20 32.89
N ALA A 22 -38.32 -19.01 32.86
CA ALA A 22 -39.30 -19.82 33.56
C ALA A 22 -40.27 -20.45 32.55
N ASP A 23 -40.65 -21.71 32.75
CA ASP A 23 -41.76 -22.33 32.03
C ASP A 23 -43.12 -22.04 32.70
N GLN A 24 -44.21 -22.43 32.03
CA GLN A 24 -45.57 -22.21 32.54
C GLN A 24 -45.92 -23.10 33.74
N ASP A 25 -45.09 -24.12 34.01
CA ASP A 25 -45.27 -25.10 35.08
C ASP A 25 -44.44 -24.73 36.33
N GLY A 26 -43.73 -23.60 36.31
CA GLY A 26 -43.00 -23.03 37.44
C GLY A 26 -41.53 -23.48 37.54
N GLY A 27 -40.99 -24.17 36.54
CA GLY A 27 -39.57 -24.48 36.46
C GLY A 27 -38.76 -23.25 36.04
N GLU A 28 -37.76 -22.86 36.84
CA GLU A 28 -36.90 -21.70 36.55
C GLU A 28 -35.45 -22.12 36.35
N THR A 29 -34.77 -21.50 35.38
CA THR A 29 -33.32 -21.55 35.22
C THR A 29 -32.77 -20.15 35.12
N THR A 30 -31.60 -19.93 35.72
CA THR A 30 -30.88 -18.65 35.66
C THR A 30 -29.51 -18.83 35.02
N HIS A 31 -29.12 -17.89 34.18
CA HIS A 31 -27.77 -17.75 33.69
C HIS A 31 -27.25 -16.36 34.00
N SER A 32 -26.07 -16.28 34.59
CA SER A 32 -25.46 -15.01 34.98
C SER A 32 -24.16 -14.80 34.21
N PHE A 33 -23.95 -13.57 33.74
CA PHE A 33 -22.70 -13.10 33.15
C PHE A 33 -22.41 -11.69 33.67
N ALA A 34 -21.15 -11.29 33.71
CA ALA A 34 -20.79 -9.92 34.04
C ALA A 34 -20.21 -9.22 32.79
N LEU A 35 -20.58 -7.97 32.57
CA LEU A 35 -19.86 -7.08 31.66
C LEU A 35 -18.84 -6.31 32.47
N ASP A 36 -17.58 -6.34 32.07
CA ASP A 36 -16.58 -5.46 32.66
C ASP A 36 -16.69 -4.09 31.98
N VAL A 37 -17.11 -3.07 32.74
CA VAL A 37 -17.21 -1.70 32.25
C VAL A 37 -15.99 -0.95 32.76
N ASP A 38 -14.91 -0.97 31.99
CA ASP A 38 -13.71 -0.24 32.37
C ASP A 38 -13.85 1.27 32.07
N ASN A 39 -13.38 2.11 33.00
CA ASN A 39 -13.21 3.55 32.82
C ASN A 39 -11.73 3.89 32.55
N ALA A 40 -10.88 2.88 32.37
CA ALA A 40 -9.61 3.06 31.72
C ALA A 40 -9.89 3.69 30.35
N SER A 41 -9.46 4.94 30.21
CA SER A 41 -9.27 5.59 28.92
C SER A 41 -8.67 4.56 27.97
N PRO A 42 -9.35 4.16 26.90
CA PRO A 42 -8.73 3.29 25.92
C PRO A 42 -7.49 4.01 25.40
N SER A 43 -6.29 3.56 25.80
CA SER A 43 -5.07 4.08 25.22
C SER A 43 -5.10 3.77 23.73
N THR A 44 -4.92 4.77 22.87
CA THR A 44 -5.00 4.54 21.43
C THR A 44 -3.73 3.83 20.97
N THR A 45 -3.85 2.54 20.69
CA THR A 45 -2.78 1.69 20.15
C THR A 45 -3.41 0.46 19.51
N PRO A 46 -2.99 0.01 18.31
CA PRO A 46 -2.07 0.64 17.35
C PRO A 46 -2.70 1.69 16.40
N PHE A 47 -1.85 2.58 15.86
CA PHE A 47 -2.12 3.38 14.66
C PHE A 47 -1.37 2.77 13.48
N THR A 48 -1.98 2.76 12.29
CA THR A 48 -1.40 2.25 11.05
C THR A 48 -1.63 3.21 9.90
N LEU A 49 -0.64 3.32 9.01
CA LEU A 49 -0.73 4.02 7.73
C LEU A 49 -0.30 3.05 6.63
N ASP A 50 -1.17 2.77 5.67
CA ASP A 50 -0.94 1.74 4.64
C ASP A 50 -1.23 2.26 3.21
N PRO A 51 -0.26 2.25 2.28
CA PRO A 51 1.14 1.93 2.50
C PRO A 51 1.84 2.97 3.37
N PHE A 52 2.76 2.53 4.21
CA PHE A 52 3.61 3.45 4.96
C PHE A 52 4.63 4.07 4.02
N ARG A 53 4.42 5.33 3.63
CA ARG A 53 5.32 6.11 2.78
C ARG A 53 5.73 7.39 3.49
N THR A 54 7.04 7.63 3.55
CA THR A 54 7.65 8.87 4.07
C THR A 54 8.05 9.84 2.96
N THR A 55 7.76 9.50 1.70
CA THR A 55 8.09 10.30 0.52
C THR A 55 6.88 10.52 -0.38
N ALA A 56 6.88 11.64 -1.10
CA ALA A 56 5.91 11.97 -2.14
C ALA A 56 6.61 12.72 -3.27
N ALA A 57 5.99 12.77 -4.45
CA ALA A 57 6.48 13.57 -5.57
C ALA A 57 5.53 14.70 -5.90
N ALA A 58 6.07 15.87 -6.23
CA ALA A 58 5.27 17.00 -6.68
C ALA A 58 4.48 16.63 -7.96
N GLY A 59 3.18 16.89 -7.95
CA GLY A 59 2.25 16.57 -9.03
C GLY A 59 1.68 15.15 -9.01
N GLU A 60 2.24 14.25 -8.21
CA GLU A 60 1.78 12.86 -8.09
C GLU A 60 0.78 12.71 -6.94
N VAL A 61 -0.20 11.82 -7.09
CA VAL A 61 -1.19 11.57 -6.03
C VAL A 61 -0.59 10.67 -4.95
N TYR A 62 -0.41 11.22 -3.75
CA TYR A 62 -0.15 10.47 -2.53
C TYR A 62 -1.46 9.91 -1.98
N ARG A 63 -1.49 8.60 -1.69
CA ARG A 63 -2.61 7.90 -1.05
C ARG A 63 -2.11 6.98 0.05
N ALA A 64 -2.76 7.01 1.20
CA ALA A 64 -2.55 6.03 2.26
C ALA A 64 -3.81 5.89 3.13
N HIS A 65 -4.06 4.71 3.67
CA HIS A 65 -5.16 4.45 4.58
C HIS A 65 -4.66 4.56 6.04
N ALA A 66 -5.16 5.56 6.75
CA ALA A 66 -4.91 5.77 8.17
C ALA A 66 -5.99 5.08 9.00
N ALA A 67 -5.58 4.26 9.96
CA ALA A 67 -6.48 3.61 10.91
C ALA A 67 -5.86 3.62 12.30
N ALA A 68 -6.72 3.65 13.31
CA ALA A 68 -6.33 3.47 14.69
C ALA A 68 -7.33 2.54 15.38
N THR A 69 -6.86 1.82 16.38
CA THR A 69 -7.73 1.09 17.30
C THR A 69 -7.48 1.52 18.73
N ASP A 70 -8.49 1.30 19.56
CA ASP A 70 -8.31 1.35 20.99
C ASP A 70 -7.59 0.10 21.55
N ALA A 71 -7.31 0.11 22.86
CA ALA A 71 -6.65 -1.01 23.55
C ALA A 71 -7.41 -2.35 23.48
N LEU A 72 -8.70 -2.32 23.12
CA LEU A 72 -9.54 -3.52 22.94
C LEU A 72 -9.60 -3.95 21.46
N GLY A 73 -8.87 -3.29 20.57
CA GLY A 73 -8.84 -3.56 19.14
C GLY A 73 -10.06 -3.05 18.37
N ARG A 74 -10.87 -2.17 18.95
CA ARG A 74 -12.02 -1.56 18.25
C ARG A 74 -11.53 -0.37 17.42
N PRO A 75 -12.01 -0.21 16.17
CA PRO A 75 -11.62 0.90 15.32
C PRO A 75 -12.09 2.22 15.93
N ILE A 76 -11.22 3.24 15.89
CA ILE A 76 -11.53 4.61 16.32
C ILE A 76 -11.35 5.58 15.17
N GLN A 77 -11.99 6.75 15.28
CA GLN A 77 -11.98 7.74 14.21
C GLN A 77 -10.62 8.44 14.15
N VAL A 78 -10.09 8.57 12.94
CA VAL A 78 -8.88 9.33 12.66
C VAL A 78 -9.26 10.57 11.87
N SER A 79 -8.66 11.71 12.22
CA SER A 79 -8.86 12.99 11.56
C SER A 79 -7.52 13.64 11.22
N LEU A 80 -7.51 14.53 10.22
CA LEU A 80 -6.36 15.35 9.90
C LEU A 80 -6.39 16.60 10.78
N SER A 81 -5.47 16.68 11.75
CA SER A 81 -5.36 17.84 12.66
C SER A 81 -4.56 18.98 12.04
N SER A 82 -3.48 18.65 11.31
CA SER A 82 -2.65 19.62 10.58
C SER A 82 -2.00 18.94 9.38
N GLY A 83 -1.76 19.67 8.30
CA GLY A 83 -1.11 19.15 7.09
C GLY A 83 -0.92 20.23 6.02
N PRO A 84 -0.25 19.88 4.90
CA PRO A 84 -0.06 20.78 3.78
C PRO A 84 -1.38 21.16 3.10
N SER A 85 -1.33 22.24 2.33
CA SER A 85 -2.50 22.70 1.56
C SER A 85 -3.00 21.60 0.62
N GLY A 86 -4.30 21.38 0.61
CA GLY A 86 -4.96 20.40 -0.26
C GLY A 86 -4.94 18.95 0.23
N MET A 87 -4.21 18.63 1.30
CA MET A 87 -4.29 17.30 1.92
C MET A 87 -5.65 17.10 2.59
N LYS A 88 -6.25 15.92 2.38
CA LYS A 88 -7.56 15.56 2.94
C LYS A 88 -7.51 14.15 3.48
N LEU A 89 -8.19 13.92 4.60
CA LEU A 89 -8.47 12.59 5.13
C LEU A 89 -9.97 12.33 5.05
N GLY A 90 -10.36 11.27 4.34
CA GLY A 90 -11.74 10.79 4.25
C GLY A 90 -12.21 10.13 5.55
N VAL A 91 -13.53 10.03 5.71
CA VAL A 91 -14.16 9.32 6.86
C VAL A 91 -13.90 7.81 6.85
N ASP A 92 -13.48 7.28 5.71
CA ASP A 92 -13.02 5.91 5.51
C ASP A 92 -11.54 5.71 5.88
N GLY A 93 -10.84 6.76 6.33
CA GLY A 93 -9.42 6.72 6.64
C GLY A 93 -8.51 6.95 5.42
N MET A 94 -9.06 7.25 4.23
CA MET A 94 -8.24 7.50 3.05
C MET A 94 -7.61 8.90 3.07
N LEU A 95 -6.30 8.97 3.27
CA LEU A 95 -5.49 10.19 3.15
C LEU A 95 -5.15 10.40 1.68
N GLU A 96 -5.57 11.51 1.10
CA GLU A 96 -5.29 11.90 -0.29
C GLU A 96 -4.61 13.26 -0.32
N TRP A 97 -3.56 13.37 -1.14
CA TRP A 97 -2.86 14.63 -1.37
C TRP A 97 -2.12 14.61 -2.71
N THR A 98 -2.07 15.75 -3.39
CA THR A 98 -1.19 15.95 -4.55
C THR A 98 -0.27 17.12 -4.23
N PRO A 99 1.00 16.87 -3.86
CA PRO A 99 1.93 17.93 -3.51
C PRO A 99 2.14 18.88 -4.68
N ALA A 100 2.17 20.18 -4.41
CA ALA A 100 2.59 21.17 -5.38
C ALA A 100 4.12 21.26 -5.44
N ALA A 101 4.66 21.88 -6.49
CA ALA A 101 6.09 22.16 -6.57
C ALA A 101 6.60 23.05 -5.41
N SER A 102 5.71 23.84 -4.79
CA SER A 102 6.02 24.62 -3.59
C SER A 102 6.20 23.79 -2.33
N ASP A 103 5.75 22.52 -2.33
CA ASP A 103 5.82 21.63 -1.18
C ASP A 103 7.13 20.82 -1.15
N ILE A 104 8.02 20.99 -2.14
CA ILE A 104 9.31 20.30 -2.21
C ILE A 104 10.14 20.58 -0.94
N GLY A 105 10.59 19.51 -0.29
CA GLY A 105 11.26 19.55 1.01
C GLY A 105 10.52 18.75 2.07
N GLN A 106 10.77 19.07 3.33
CA GLN A 106 10.12 18.43 4.46
C GLN A 106 8.75 19.06 4.73
N VAL A 107 7.73 18.23 4.83
CA VAL A 107 6.34 18.62 5.02
C VAL A 107 5.76 17.91 6.25
N PRO A 108 5.52 18.63 7.36
CA PRO A 108 4.91 18.03 8.54
C PRO A 108 3.40 17.84 8.36
N LEU A 109 2.86 16.77 8.91
CA LEU A 109 1.42 16.58 9.14
C LEU A 109 1.18 15.96 10.51
N ILE A 110 -0.04 16.15 11.03
CA ILE A 110 -0.47 15.59 12.30
C ILE A 110 -1.84 14.94 12.09
N LEU A 111 -1.91 13.63 12.33
CA LEU A 111 -3.16 12.90 12.43
C LEU A 111 -3.60 12.81 13.89
N LEU A 112 -4.90 12.80 14.12
CA LEU A 112 -5.51 12.75 15.44
C LEU A 112 -6.44 11.55 15.50
N ALA A 113 -6.19 10.62 16.42
CA ALA A 113 -7.15 9.60 16.77
C ALA A 113 -7.98 10.07 17.97
N ASP A 114 -9.30 9.95 17.87
CA ASP A 114 -10.27 10.32 18.90
C ASP A 114 -11.20 9.12 19.15
N ASP A 115 -11.30 8.71 20.42
CA ASP A 115 -12.14 7.58 20.83
C ASP A 115 -13.60 7.96 21.08
N GLY A 116 -13.96 9.24 20.93
CA GLY A 116 -15.30 9.77 21.10
C GLY A 116 -15.74 9.95 22.55
N ILE A 117 -14.90 9.61 23.53
CA ILE A 117 -15.16 9.79 24.97
C ILE A 117 -14.13 10.72 25.64
N GLY A 118 -13.38 11.46 24.84
CA GLY A 118 -12.50 12.54 25.27
C GLY A 118 -11.02 12.17 25.33
N ASN A 119 -10.65 10.94 24.94
CA ASN A 119 -9.24 10.60 24.77
C ASN A 119 -8.81 10.84 23.33
N GLN A 120 -7.74 11.61 23.20
CA GLN A 120 -7.19 12.00 21.93
C GLN A 120 -5.69 11.72 21.90
N GLN A 121 -5.19 11.22 20.79
CA GLN A 121 -3.75 11.04 20.56
C GLN A 121 -3.35 11.59 19.19
N GLN A 122 -2.27 12.38 19.21
CA GLN A 122 -1.67 12.93 18.00
C GLN A 122 -0.56 12.03 17.47
N PHE A 123 -0.52 11.88 16.16
CA PHE A 123 0.47 11.15 15.39
C PHE A 123 1.13 12.11 14.41
N PRO A 124 2.27 12.73 14.78
CA PRO A 124 3.03 13.57 13.85
C PRO A 124 3.77 12.70 12.83
N PHE A 125 3.75 13.13 11.57
CA PHE A 125 4.54 12.57 10.48
C PHE A 125 5.29 13.68 9.74
N GLU A 126 6.35 13.28 9.06
CA GLU A 126 7.11 14.14 8.16
C GLU A 126 7.23 13.44 6.82
N LEU A 127 6.68 14.07 5.77
CA LEU A 127 6.85 13.64 4.39
C LEU A 127 8.00 14.41 3.77
N THR A 128 8.84 13.71 3.00
CA THR A 128 9.82 14.35 2.13
C THR A 128 9.26 14.40 0.72
N VAL A 129 8.95 15.61 0.24
CA VAL A 129 8.51 15.83 -1.14
C VAL A 129 9.72 16.11 -2.01
N SER A 130 9.85 15.36 -3.09
CA SER A 130 10.84 15.59 -4.14
C SER A 130 10.19 16.01 -5.45
N GLN A 131 10.99 16.46 -6.42
CA GLN A 131 10.48 16.75 -7.77
C GLN A 131 9.89 15.52 -8.47
N ARG A 132 10.46 14.35 -8.20
CA ARG A 132 10.03 13.03 -8.65
C ARG A 132 10.45 12.00 -7.60
N LEU A 133 9.79 10.84 -7.54
CA LEU A 133 10.29 9.74 -6.72
C LEU A 133 11.68 9.31 -7.20
N ALA A 134 12.47 8.71 -6.31
CA ALA A 134 13.71 8.06 -6.76
C ALA A 134 13.35 7.02 -7.83
N ASN A 135 14.11 7.01 -8.92
CA ASN A 135 13.90 6.11 -10.05
C ASN A 135 15.06 5.11 -10.09
N ASN A 136 14.78 3.84 -9.85
CA ASN A 136 15.77 2.77 -9.89
C ASN A 136 15.83 2.20 -11.31
N ALA A 137 17.04 2.04 -11.84
CA ALA A 137 17.20 1.47 -13.17
C ALA A 137 16.68 0.03 -13.24
N PRO A 138 16.02 -0.36 -14.34
CA PRO A 138 15.61 -1.74 -14.56
C PRO A 138 16.82 -2.66 -14.76
N ARG A 139 16.67 -3.95 -14.46
CA ARG A 139 17.70 -4.96 -14.69
C ARG A 139 17.19 -6.11 -15.55
N ILE A 140 17.96 -6.54 -16.54
CA ILE A 140 17.68 -7.77 -17.31
C ILE A 140 18.00 -8.97 -16.42
N VAL A 141 17.07 -9.92 -16.33
CA VAL A 141 17.17 -11.14 -15.50
C VAL A 141 17.15 -12.43 -16.32
N SER A 142 16.92 -12.36 -17.62
CA SER A 142 16.93 -13.52 -18.52
C SER A 142 18.31 -13.79 -19.11
N GLU A 143 18.58 -15.06 -19.43
CA GLU A 143 19.78 -15.48 -20.16
C GLU A 143 19.48 -15.66 -21.66
N PRO A 144 20.34 -15.16 -22.56
CA PRO A 144 20.11 -15.24 -24.00
C PRO A 144 20.29 -16.65 -24.57
N VAL A 145 19.52 -16.97 -25.61
CA VAL A 145 19.77 -18.16 -26.44
C VAL A 145 20.91 -17.84 -27.40
N ILE A 146 22.07 -18.49 -27.24
CA ILE A 146 23.28 -18.12 -27.99
C ILE A 146 23.48 -18.87 -29.32
N PHE A 147 22.51 -19.70 -29.73
CA PHE A 147 22.56 -20.45 -30.98
C PHE A 147 21.36 -20.14 -31.87
N ALA A 148 21.63 -19.84 -33.13
CA ALA A 148 20.64 -19.72 -34.20
C ALA A 148 21.02 -20.64 -35.36
N VAL A 149 20.03 -21.05 -36.15
CA VAL A 149 20.24 -21.89 -37.33
C VAL A 149 19.80 -21.08 -38.55
N ALA A 150 20.64 -21.07 -39.59
CA ALA A 150 20.30 -20.41 -40.84
C ALA A 150 18.94 -20.87 -41.38
N ASP A 151 18.18 -19.94 -41.93
CA ASP A 151 16.82 -20.10 -42.47
C ASP A 151 15.80 -20.65 -41.48
N ARG A 152 16.05 -20.55 -40.17
CA ARG A 152 15.09 -20.88 -39.10
C ARG A 152 14.86 -19.69 -38.18
N GLU A 153 13.63 -19.52 -37.72
CA GLU A 153 13.31 -18.47 -36.75
C GLU A 153 14.05 -18.73 -35.43
N TYR A 154 14.93 -17.81 -35.09
CA TYR A 154 15.45 -17.58 -33.76
C TYR A 154 14.47 -16.71 -32.99
N SER A 155 14.15 -17.10 -31.75
CA SER A 155 13.35 -16.28 -30.84
C SER A 155 13.87 -16.36 -29.42
N TYR A 156 13.88 -15.22 -28.74
CA TYR A 156 14.32 -15.09 -27.36
C TYR A 156 13.50 -13.98 -26.69
N ASN A 157 12.99 -14.22 -25.48
CA ASN A 157 12.26 -13.23 -24.71
C ASN A 157 13.20 -12.62 -23.66
N VAL A 158 13.51 -11.33 -23.81
CA VAL A 158 14.22 -10.57 -22.79
C VAL A 158 13.26 -10.31 -21.64
N THR A 159 13.64 -10.72 -20.43
CA THR A 159 12.90 -10.42 -19.20
C THR A 159 13.72 -9.45 -18.37
N ALA A 160 13.08 -8.38 -17.91
CA ALA A 160 13.67 -7.40 -17.02
C ALA A 160 12.73 -7.13 -15.84
N GLU A 161 13.33 -6.69 -14.74
CA GLU A 161 12.63 -6.30 -13.52
C GLU A 161 12.97 -4.87 -13.16
N ASP A 162 11.96 -4.16 -12.68
CA ASP A 162 12.06 -2.80 -12.18
C ASP A 162 11.63 -2.76 -10.72
N ALA A 163 12.42 -2.12 -9.86
CA ALA A 163 12.15 -2.08 -8.43
C ALA A 163 10.97 -1.17 -8.07
N ASP A 164 10.69 -0.18 -8.93
CA ASP A 164 9.58 0.76 -8.80
C ASP A 164 8.32 0.23 -9.52
N HIS A 165 8.44 -0.91 -10.21
CA HIS A 165 7.41 -1.55 -11.03
C HIS A 165 6.96 -0.70 -12.22
N ASP A 166 7.87 0.10 -12.76
CA ASP A 166 7.61 0.97 -13.89
C ASP A 166 7.50 0.21 -15.21
N ALA A 167 6.78 0.81 -16.16
CA ALA A 167 6.63 0.24 -17.50
C ALA A 167 7.98 0.27 -18.23
N LEU A 168 8.35 -0.86 -18.84
CA LEU A 168 9.65 -1.04 -19.48
C LEU A 168 9.57 -0.94 -21.00
N SER A 169 10.65 -0.43 -21.58
CA SER A 169 10.86 -0.34 -23.01
C SER A 169 12.15 -1.01 -23.44
N PHE A 170 12.06 -1.90 -24.43
CA PHE A 170 13.19 -2.69 -24.91
C PHE A 170 13.69 -2.21 -26.27
N GLU A 171 15.00 -2.17 -26.45
CA GLU A 171 15.64 -1.74 -27.70
C GLU A 171 16.90 -2.58 -28.00
N LEU A 172 17.16 -2.84 -29.28
CA LEU A 172 18.42 -3.39 -29.75
C LEU A 172 19.40 -2.25 -30.05
N LEU A 173 20.49 -2.17 -29.30
CA LEU A 173 21.57 -1.22 -29.54
C LEU A 173 22.54 -1.71 -30.62
N ALA A 174 22.79 -3.02 -30.65
CA ALA A 174 23.52 -3.70 -31.71
C ALA A 174 22.79 -5.01 -32.05
N ALA A 175 22.66 -5.30 -33.33
CA ALA A 175 22.05 -6.52 -33.82
C ALA A 175 22.45 -6.79 -35.27
N PRO A 176 22.48 -8.06 -35.72
CA PRO A 176 22.63 -8.38 -37.13
C PRO A 176 21.42 -7.91 -37.95
N THR A 177 21.63 -7.70 -39.24
CA THR A 177 20.57 -7.30 -40.17
C THR A 177 19.37 -8.25 -40.10
N GLY A 178 18.17 -7.67 -40.00
CA GLY A 178 16.90 -8.40 -39.95
C GLY A 178 16.49 -8.91 -38.58
N MET A 179 17.31 -8.73 -37.54
CA MET A 179 16.90 -8.99 -36.16
C MET A 179 16.03 -7.82 -35.66
N SER A 180 14.98 -8.13 -34.92
CA SER A 180 14.06 -7.14 -34.33
C SER A 180 13.69 -7.53 -32.91
N ILE A 181 13.27 -6.55 -32.11
CA ILE A 181 12.75 -6.73 -30.76
C ILE A 181 11.38 -6.07 -30.62
N ASP A 182 10.45 -6.76 -29.95
CA ASP A 182 9.19 -6.16 -29.50
C ASP A 182 9.48 -5.19 -28.35
N ARG A 183 9.21 -3.90 -28.57
CA ARG A 183 9.54 -2.82 -27.63
C ARG A 183 8.79 -2.91 -26.28
N VAL A 184 7.68 -3.63 -26.23
CA VAL A 184 6.83 -3.77 -25.04
C VAL A 184 7.07 -5.10 -24.35
N HIS A 185 7.17 -6.18 -25.13
CA HIS A 185 7.26 -7.54 -24.59
C HIS A 185 8.68 -8.12 -24.56
N GLY A 186 9.69 -7.39 -25.07
CA GLY A 186 11.09 -7.83 -25.09
C GLY A 186 11.37 -9.03 -26.00
N ARG A 187 10.42 -9.43 -26.87
CA ARG A 187 10.58 -10.60 -27.74
C ARG A 187 11.45 -10.28 -28.95
N ILE A 188 12.64 -10.87 -28.98
CA ILE A 188 13.54 -10.88 -30.13
C ILE A 188 13.09 -11.93 -31.14
N ARG A 189 13.12 -11.56 -32.43
CA ARG A 189 12.91 -12.43 -33.59
C ARG A 189 13.95 -12.17 -34.66
N TRP A 190 14.48 -13.25 -35.23
CA TRP A 190 15.44 -13.19 -36.33
C TRP A 190 15.37 -14.47 -37.15
N THR A 191 15.45 -14.38 -38.47
CA THR A 191 15.66 -15.55 -39.34
C THR A 191 16.96 -15.31 -40.10
N PRO A 192 18.11 -15.76 -39.56
CA PRO A 192 19.41 -15.51 -40.20
C PRO A 192 19.46 -16.18 -41.57
N PRO A 193 19.80 -15.46 -42.63
CA PRO A 193 20.11 -16.10 -43.90
C PRO A 193 21.52 -16.71 -43.84
N VAL A 194 21.83 -17.63 -44.77
CA VAL A 194 23.09 -18.40 -44.77
C VAL A 194 24.34 -17.51 -44.81
N GLU A 195 24.28 -16.33 -45.44
CA GLU A 195 25.37 -15.37 -45.49
C GLU A 195 25.71 -14.71 -44.14
N LEU A 196 24.80 -14.77 -43.16
CA LEU A 196 25.03 -14.32 -41.79
C LEU A 196 25.47 -15.47 -40.87
N VAL A 197 25.97 -16.60 -41.39
CA VAL A 197 26.59 -17.64 -40.54
C VAL A 197 27.89 -17.11 -39.94
N GLY A 198 27.97 -17.11 -38.60
CA GLY A 198 29.12 -16.60 -37.86
C GLY A 198 28.71 -16.09 -36.48
N SER A 199 29.67 -15.46 -35.77
CA SER A 199 29.40 -14.77 -34.51
C SER A 199 28.85 -13.37 -34.79
N HIS A 200 27.84 -12.96 -34.03
CA HIS A 200 27.26 -11.61 -34.10
C HIS A 200 27.12 -11.04 -32.70
N ASP A 201 27.47 -9.77 -32.55
CA ASP A 201 27.23 -9.03 -31.32
C ASP A 201 25.78 -8.58 -31.27
N VAL A 202 25.12 -8.86 -30.15
CA VAL A 202 23.76 -8.41 -29.87
C VAL A 202 23.76 -7.73 -28.51
N SER A 203 23.34 -6.47 -28.46
CA SER A 203 23.18 -5.73 -27.21
C SER A 203 21.77 -5.19 -27.10
N VAL A 204 21.17 -5.42 -25.94
CA VAL A 204 19.81 -4.99 -25.60
C VAL A 204 19.91 -3.93 -24.52
N ARG A 205 19.10 -2.88 -24.68
CA ARG A 205 18.84 -1.88 -23.67
C ARG A 205 17.42 -2.03 -23.15
N VAL A 206 17.24 -1.87 -21.85
CA VAL A 206 15.95 -1.71 -21.20
C VAL A 206 15.93 -0.34 -20.53
N VAL A 207 14.87 0.43 -20.75
CA VAL A 207 14.67 1.76 -20.14
C VAL A 207 13.29 1.77 -19.49
N ASP A 208 13.19 2.31 -18.28
CA ASP A 208 11.91 2.55 -17.62
C ASP A 208 11.17 3.77 -18.21
N ALA A 209 9.95 4.02 -17.73
CA ALA A 209 9.11 5.11 -18.19
C ALA A 209 9.64 6.51 -17.82
N TYR A 210 10.58 6.59 -16.89
CA TYR A 210 11.16 7.82 -16.35
C TYR A 210 12.62 8.06 -16.76
N GLY A 211 13.17 7.16 -17.59
CA GLY A 211 14.43 7.28 -18.30
C GLY A 211 15.66 6.70 -17.60
N ALA A 212 15.53 5.87 -16.54
CA ALA A 212 16.67 5.08 -16.09
C ALA A 212 16.82 3.78 -16.90
N GLU A 213 18.08 3.35 -17.08
CA GLU A 213 18.52 2.28 -18.00
C GLU A 213 19.70 1.49 -17.43
#